data_AF-A0A942CR47-F1
#
_entry.id   AF-A0A942CR47-F1
#
_cell.length_a   1.000
_cell.length_b   1.000
_cell.length_c   1.000
_cell.angle_alpha   90.00
_cell.angle_beta   90.00
_cell.angle_gamma   90.00
#
_symmetry.space_group_name_H-M   'P 1'
#
loop_
_entity.id
_entity.type
_entity.pdbx_description
1 polymer ?
#
loop_
_entity_poly.entity_id
_entity_poly.type
_entity_poly.pdbx_seq_one_letter_code
_entity_poly.pdbx_strand_id
1 'polypeptide(L)'
;MRQLLISVPTVIIGGLLAGAAYWGLLNVPESNVPALLLSGVLGVLIVAIGGISVGTVLAQARGNSLLSAMRWSVRRLPAFVAAIVIFAALWWITAALEAQWTQHAGEVDAIFLRYVGTARTAWAHTGVSWLMWLLRWGLGLALVAAITAGAPGIAVASVPLGATIGGLLVGWLLWLGVYWRPRGLPHDTAELLFVSVKLGALVLIGTVLVVGILGVFARRIPSARG
;
A
#
# COMPACT_ATOMS: atom_id res chain seq x y z
N MET A 1 19.07 10.88 -6.81
CA MET A 1 18.16 11.54 -5.84
C MET A 1 17.38 12.69 -6.45
N ARG A 2 18.00 13.64 -7.17
CA ARG A 2 17.30 14.79 -7.77
C ARG A 2 16.09 14.44 -8.64
N GLN A 3 16.20 13.42 -9.50
CA GLN A 3 15.08 12.96 -10.36
C GLN A 3 13.94 12.26 -9.60
N LEU A 4 14.21 11.64 -8.44
CA LEU A 4 13.18 11.01 -7.60
C LEU A 4 12.34 12.07 -6.87
N LEU A 5 12.96 13.18 -6.45
CA LEU A 5 12.22 14.28 -5.80
C LEU A 5 11.25 14.98 -6.76
N ILE A 6 11.50 14.92 -8.08
CA ILE A 6 10.59 15.44 -9.11
C ILE A 6 9.29 14.60 -9.18
N SER A 7 9.30 13.37 -8.67
CA SER A 7 8.14 12.47 -8.63
C SER A 7 7.21 12.74 -7.43
N VAL A 8 7.65 13.51 -6.43
CA VAL A 8 6.89 13.80 -5.21
C VAL A 8 5.54 14.48 -5.53
N PRO A 9 5.48 15.53 -6.38
CA PRO A 9 4.20 16.13 -6.75
C PRO A 9 3.24 15.15 -7.44
N THR A 10 3.75 14.23 -8.27
CA THR A 10 2.92 13.22 -8.94
C THR A 10 2.25 12.29 -7.94
N VAL A 11 2.97 11.86 -6.90
CA VAL A 11 2.40 11.01 -5.84
C VAL A 11 1.43 11.78 -4.96
N ILE A 12 1.71 13.06 -4.64
CA ILE A 12 0.77 13.91 -3.88
C ILE A 12 -0.52 14.11 -4.66
N ILE A 13 -0.43 14.58 -5.91
CA ILE A 13 -1.59 14.83 -6.76
C ILE A 13 -2.38 13.54 -6.98
N GLY A 14 -1.69 12.44 -7.32
CA GLY A 14 -2.31 11.13 -7.48
C GLY A 14 -3.00 10.65 -6.21
N GLY A 15 -2.36 10.80 -5.04
CA GLY A 15 -2.93 10.45 -3.74
C GLY A 15 -4.16 11.29 -3.39
N LEU A 16 -4.13 12.59 -3.66
CA LEU A 16 -5.29 13.47 -3.44
C LEU A 16 -6.46 13.11 -4.35
N LEU A 17 -6.21 12.86 -5.64
CA LEU A 17 -7.24 12.48 -6.59
C LEU A 17 -7.84 11.10 -6.28
N ALA A 18 -6.99 10.12 -5.93
CA ALA A 18 -7.44 8.80 -5.52
C ALA A 18 -8.22 8.87 -4.20
N GLY A 19 -7.77 9.69 -3.24
CA GLY A 19 -8.46 9.94 -1.98
C GLY A 19 -9.82 10.60 -2.18
N ALA A 20 -9.91 11.59 -3.08
CA ALA A 20 -11.17 12.23 -3.44
C ALA A 20 -12.14 11.25 -4.13
N ALA A 21 -11.64 10.42 -5.05
CA ALA A 21 -12.45 9.38 -5.70
C ALA A 21 -12.93 8.32 -4.70
N TYR A 22 -12.07 7.90 -3.76
CA TYR A 22 -12.43 6.99 -2.69
C TYR A 22 -13.46 7.58 -1.73
N TRP A 23 -13.29 8.85 -1.34
CA TRP A 23 -14.28 9.56 -0.55
C TRP A 23 -15.63 9.62 -1.27
N GLY A 24 -15.63 9.93 -2.57
CA GLY A 24 -16.82 9.87 -3.40
C GLY A 24 -17.47 8.49 -3.36
N LEU A 25 -16.69 7.42 -3.55
CA LEU A 25 -17.16 6.04 -3.55
C LEU A 25 -17.85 5.66 -2.24
N LEU A 26 -17.28 6.04 -1.09
CA LEU A 26 -17.89 5.79 0.22
C LEU A 26 -19.26 6.46 0.42
N ASN A 27 -19.54 7.51 -0.34
CA ASN A 27 -20.78 8.27 -0.25
C ASN A 27 -21.81 7.90 -1.34
N VAL A 28 -21.52 6.91 -2.20
CA VAL A 28 -22.49 6.41 -3.19
C VAL A 28 -23.41 5.37 -2.56
N PRO A 29 -24.73 5.63 -2.42
CA PRO A 29 -25.67 4.63 -1.94
C PRO A 29 -25.95 3.61 -3.04
N GLU A 30 -25.48 2.37 -2.88
CA GLU A 30 -25.60 1.29 -3.88
C GLU A 30 -27.01 0.67 -3.95
N SER A 31 -28.05 1.51 -4.00
CA SER A 31 -29.46 1.10 -3.96
C SER A 31 -30.11 0.99 -5.34
N ASN A 32 -29.44 1.43 -6.40
CA ASN A 32 -29.95 1.39 -7.77
C ASN A 32 -28.83 1.20 -8.81
N VAL A 33 -29.22 0.82 -10.03
CA VAL A 33 -28.29 0.54 -11.13
C VAL A 33 -27.39 1.75 -11.47
N PRO A 34 -27.88 3.00 -11.54
CA PRO A 34 -27.01 4.16 -11.74
C PRO A 34 -25.95 4.34 -10.65
N ALA A 35 -26.30 4.13 -9.39
CA ALA A 35 -25.37 4.21 -8.28
C ALA A 35 -24.32 3.10 -8.36
N LEU A 36 -24.71 1.87 -8.70
CA LEU A 36 -23.78 0.77 -8.93
C LEU A 36 -22.78 1.08 -10.06
N LEU A 37 -23.26 1.68 -11.17
CA LEU A 37 -22.40 2.12 -12.27
C LEU A 37 -21.43 3.21 -11.81
N LEU A 38 -21.90 4.18 -11.02
CA LEU A 38 -21.05 5.23 -10.46
C LEU A 38 -19.97 4.66 -9.53
N SER A 39 -20.31 3.73 -8.64
CA SER A 39 -19.35 3.00 -7.80
C SER A 39 -18.30 2.29 -8.66
N GLY A 40 -18.75 1.62 -9.73
CA GLY A 40 -17.86 0.94 -10.68
C GLY A 40 -16.88 1.92 -11.34
N VAL A 41 -17.36 3.06 -11.83
CA VAL A 41 -16.53 4.10 -12.45
C VAL A 41 -15.52 4.68 -11.46
N LEU A 42 -15.94 4.96 -10.22
CA LEU A 42 -15.04 5.46 -9.17
C LEU A 42 -13.98 4.43 -8.80
N GLY A 43 -14.34 3.15 -8.71
CA GLY A 43 -13.39 2.05 -8.51
C GLY A 43 -12.34 1.97 -9.62
N VAL A 44 -12.77 2.02 -10.88
CA VAL A 44 -11.87 2.05 -12.04
C VAL A 44 -10.96 3.28 -12.01
N LEU A 45 -11.51 4.45 -11.63
CA LEU A 45 -10.77 5.69 -11.53
C LEU A 45 -9.67 5.63 -10.46
N ILE A 46 -9.97 5.08 -9.28
CA ILE A 46 -8.98 4.88 -8.20
C ILE A 46 -7.83 3.99 -8.69
N VAL A 47 -8.15 2.88 -9.35
CA VAL A 47 -7.15 1.95 -9.91
C VAL A 47 -6.32 2.64 -10.99
N ALA A 48 -6.95 3.39 -11.89
CA ALA A 48 -6.25 4.11 -12.95
C ALA A 48 -5.30 5.17 -12.39
N ILE A 49 -5.76 5.98 -11.43
CA ILE A 49 -4.93 7.01 -10.78
C ILE A 49 -3.76 6.36 -10.04
N GLY A 50 -4.01 5.29 -9.28
CA GLY A 50 -2.97 4.55 -8.57
C GLY A 50 -1.93 3.98 -9.53
N GLY A 51 -2.36 3.34 -10.61
CA GLY A 51 -1.48 2.73 -11.60
C GLY A 51 -0.65 3.76 -12.37
N ILE A 52 -1.27 4.88 -12.76
CA ILE A 52 -0.56 5.98 -13.41
C ILE A 52 0.46 6.60 -12.45
N SER A 53 0.12 6.80 -11.18
CA SER A 53 1.01 7.40 -10.18
C SER A 53 2.22 6.50 -9.91
N VAL A 54 1.98 5.22 -9.59
CA VAL A 54 3.03 4.22 -9.35
C VAL A 54 3.91 4.07 -10.59
N GLY A 55 3.29 3.92 -11.76
CA GLY A 55 4.03 3.76 -13.01
C GLY A 55 4.90 4.97 -13.34
N THR A 56 4.41 6.19 -13.06
CA THR A 56 5.12 7.42 -13.41
C THR A 56 6.34 7.59 -12.52
N VAL A 57 6.22 7.30 -11.23
CA VAL A 57 7.36 7.28 -10.30
C VAL A 57 8.39 6.24 -10.73
N LEU A 58 7.96 5.02 -11.07
CA LEU A 58 8.86 3.95 -11.53
C LEU A 58 9.62 4.36 -12.80
N ALA A 59 8.94 4.97 -13.78
CA ALA A 59 9.55 5.43 -15.01
C ALA A 59 10.47 6.65 -14.81
N GLN A 60 10.09 7.61 -13.97
CA GLN A 60 10.94 8.76 -13.63
C GLN A 60 12.18 8.35 -12.83
N ALA A 61 12.06 7.37 -11.94
CA ALA A 61 13.18 6.78 -11.22
C ALA A 61 14.21 6.09 -12.17
N ARG A 62 13.77 5.71 -13.37
CA ARG A 62 14.61 5.22 -14.48
C ARG A 62 15.13 6.33 -15.40
N GLY A 63 14.91 7.60 -15.04
CA GLY A 63 15.41 8.77 -15.79
C GLY A 63 14.52 9.25 -16.94
N ASN A 64 13.30 8.72 -17.09
CA ASN A 64 12.37 9.20 -18.12
C ASN A 64 11.81 10.59 -17.77
N SER A 65 11.55 11.42 -18.79
CA SER A 65 10.80 12.67 -18.63
C SER A 65 9.35 12.40 -18.20
N LEU A 66 8.67 13.40 -17.61
CA LEU A 66 7.30 13.25 -17.11
C LEU A 66 6.33 12.73 -18.20
N LEU A 67 6.36 13.30 -19.40
CA LEU A 67 5.46 12.90 -20.48
C LEU A 67 5.72 11.44 -20.92
N SER A 68 6.98 11.06 -21.07
CA SER A 68 7.38 9.69 -21.42
C SER A 68 7.01 8.71 -20.31
N ALA A 69 7.18 9.12 -19.04
CA ALA A 69 6.79 8.35 -17.88
C ALA A 69 5.28 8.12 -17.86
N MET A 70 4.44 9.15 -18.03
CA MET A 70 2.99 9.00 -18.08
C MET A 70 2.52 8.07 -19.20
N ARG A 71 3.09 8.21 -20.42
CA ARG A 71 2.78 7.31 -21.55
C ARG A 71 3.17 5.86 -21.24
N TRP A 72 4.32 5.65 -20.59
CA TRP A 72 4.74 4.34 -20.14
C TRP A 72 3.78 3.77 -19.09
N SER A 73 3.34 4.58 -18.13
CA SER A 73 2.38 4.19 -17.10
C SER A 73 1.04 3.77 -17.68
N VAL A 74 0.51 4.51 -18.66
CA VAL A 74 -0.73 4.14 -19.35
C VAL A 74 -0.60 2.77 -20.02
N ARG A 75 0.52 2.50 -20.69
CA ARG A 75 0.79 1.18 -21.30
C ARG A 75 0.96 0.07 -20.27
N ARG A 76 1.33 0.41 -19.03
CA ARG A 76 1.49 -0.52 -17.91
C ARG A 76 0.24 -0.68 -17.05
N LEU A 77 -0.84 0.04 -17.33
CA LEU A 77 -2.11 -0.12 -16.61
C LEU A 77 -2.62 -1.57 -16.60
N PRO A 78 -2.61 -2.34 -17.71
CA PRO A 78 -3.04 -3.73 -17.66
C PRO A 78 -2.19 -4.59 -16.71
N ALA A 79 -0.88 -4.36 -16.67
CA ALA A 79 0.03 -5.06 -15.75
C ALA A 79 -0.23 -4.66 -14.28
N PHE A 80 -0.51 -3.38 -14.03
CA PHE A 80 -0.89 -2.90 -12.70
C PHE A 80 -2.21 -3.51 -12.22
N VAL A 81 -3.23 -3.57 -13.11
CA VAL A 81 -4.52 -4.21 -12.83
C VAL A 81 -4.32 -5.70 -12.52
N ALA A 82 -3.55 -6.42 -13.35
CA ALA A 82 -3.23 -7.82 -13.10
C ALA A 82 -2.54 -8.01 -11.74
N ALA A 83 -1.64 -7.10 -11.37
CA ALA A 83 -0.96 -7.14 -10.09
C ALA A 83 -1.90 -6.86 -8.90
N ILE A 84 -2.89 -5.97 -9.05
CA ILE A 84 -3.95 -5.75 -8.05
C ILE A 84 -4.81 -7.00 -7.90
N VAL A 85 -5.15 -7.69 -8.99
CA VAL A 85 -5.92 -8.93 -8.92
C VAL A 85 -5.14 -10.01 -8.14
N ILE A 86 -3.85 -10.14 -8.40
CA ILE A 86 -2.96 -11.04 -7.63
C ILE A 86 -2.90 -10.62 -6.16
N PHE A 87 -2.79 -9.31 -5.89
CA PHE A 87 -2.83 -8.77 -4.53
C PHE A 87 -4.14 -9.09 -3.82
N ALA A 88 -5.28 -8.96 -4.49
CA ALA A 88 -6.60 -9.28 -3.95
C ALA A 88 -6.73 -10.79 -3.66
N ALA A 89 -6.20 -11.66 -4.53
CA ALA A 89 -6.16 -13.09 -4.29
C ALA A 89 -5.29 -13.43 -3.05
N LEU A 90 -4.10 -12.83 -2.94
CA LEU A 90 -3.23 -12.99 -1.77
C LEU A 90 -3.91 -12.48 -0.49
N TRP A 91 -4.61 -11.35 -0.57
CA TRP A 91 -5.40 -10.82 0.52
C TRP A 91 -6.47 -11.82 0.97
N TRP A 92 -7.24 -12.36 0.03
CA TRP A 92 -8.29 -13.33 0.31
C TRP A 92 -7.73 -14.60 0.96
N ILE A 93 -6.63 -15.16 0.43
CA ILE A 93 -5.97 -16.34 1.00
C ILE A 93 -5.49 -16.07 2.42
N THR A 94 -4.78 -14.97 2.65
CA THR A 94 -4.27 -14.63 3.99
C THR A 94 -5.40 -14.37 4.98
N ALA A 95 -6.51 -13.76 4.55
CA ALA A 95 -7.69 -13.55 5.39
C ALA A 95 -8.39 -14.88 5.73
N ALA A 96 -8.50 -15.80 4.77
CA ALA A 96 -9.06 -17.13 5.01
C ALA A 96 -8.20 -17.94 5.99
N LEU A 97 -6.88 -17.92 5.84
CA LEU A 97 -5.96 -18.59 6.76
C LEU A 97 -6.01 -18.00 8.16
N GLU A 98 -6.09 -16.68 8.27
CA GLU A 98 -6.24 -15.98 9.55
C GLU A 98 -7.58 -16.34 10.23
N ALA A 99 -8.68 -16.43 9.46
CA ALA A 99 -9.98 -16.87 9.97
C ALA A 99 -9.97 -18.34 10.42
N GLN A 100 -9.30 -19.23 9.70
CA GLN A 100 -9.13 -20.62 10.13
C GLN A 100 -8.31 -20.72 11.42
N TRP A 101 -7.22 -19.96 11.51
CA TRP A 101 -6.38 -19.92 12.71
C TRP A 101 -7.15 -19.41 13.93
N THR A 102 -7.96 -18.36 13.79
CA THR A 102 -8.77 -17.84 14.91
C THR A 102 -9.88 -18.80 15.32
N GLN A 103 -10.51 -19.49 14.37
CA GLN A 103 -11.53 -20.51 14.65
C GLN A 103 -10.98 -21.68 15.48
N HIS A 104 -9.74 -22.12 15.21
CA HIS A 104 -9.11 -23.24 15.89
C HIS A 104 -8.15 -22.81 17.01
N ALA A 105 -8.21 -21.55 17.46
CA ALA A 105 -7.27 -21.02 18.45
C ALA A 105 -7.27 -21.83 19.76
N GLY A 106 -8.44 -22.27 20.23
CA GLY A 106 -8.56 -23.10 21.43
C GLY A 106 -7.95 -24.50 21.28
N GLU A 107 -7.98 -25.07 20.08
CA GLU A 107 -7.33 -26.36 19.80
C GLU A 107 -5.80 -26.19 19.77
N VAL A 108 -5.32 -25.10 19.17
CA VAL A 108 -3.90 -24.74 19.16
C VAL A 108 -3.39 -24.54 20.59
N ASP A 109 -4.15 -23.82 21.42
CA ASP A 109 -3.82 -23.63 22.84
C ASP A 109 -3.74 -24.96 23.60
N ALA A 110 -4.69 -25.86 23.36
CA ALA A 110 -4.70 -27.19 23.96
C ALA A 110 -3.48 -28.04 23.51
N ILE A 111 -3.04 -27.93 22.26
CA ILE A 111 -1.83 -28.59 21.74
C ILE A 111 -0.58 -28.04 22.45
N PHE A 112 -0.44 -26.72 22.57
CA PHE A 112 0.70 -26.10 23.27
C PHE A 112 0.72 -26.50 24.76
N LEU A 113 -0.44 -26.55 25.41
CA LEU A 113 -0.53 -27.01 26.78
C LEU A 113 -0.11 -28.48 26.91
N ARG A 114 -0.55 -29.34 25.98
CA ARG A 114 -0.26 -30.78 26.00
C ARG A 114 1.20 -31.12 25.74
N TYR A 115 1.84 -30.46 24.78
CA TYR A 115 3.19 -30.84 24.32
C TYR A 115 4.30 -29.93 24.81
N VAL A 116 4.00 -28.66 25.10
CA VAL A 116 4.98 -27.66 25.54
C VAL A 116 4.77 -27.30 27.02
N GLY A 117 3.62 -27.64 27.61
CA GLY A 117 3.32 -27.38 29.02
C GLY A 117 3.04 -25.91 29.33
N THR A 118 2.77 -25.08 28.32
CA THR A 118 2.53 -23.64 28.48
C THR A 118 1.11 -23.26 28.09
N ALA A 119 0.45 -22.46 28.93
CA ALA A 119 -0.81 -21.78 28.64
C ALA A 119 -0.58 -20.37 28.07
N ARG A 120 0.67 -19.89 28.00
CA ARG A 120 1.01 -18.58 27.45
C ARG A 120 1.30 -18.71 25.95
N THR A 121 0.24 -18.67 25.14
CA THR A 121 0.30 -18.84 23.67
C THR A 121 0.06 -17.55 22.90
N ALA A 122 -0.23 -16.44 23.59
CA ALA A 122 -0.49 -15.14 22.96
C ALA A 122 0.60 -14.70 21.96
N TRP A 123 1.87 -15.04 22.23
CA TRP A 123 2.99 -14.75 21.34
C TRP A 123 2.89 -15.50 20.00
N ALA A 124 2.34 -16.73 19.99
CA ALA A 124 2.17 -17.54 18.79
C ALA A 124 1.06 -16.96 17.91
N HIS A 125 -0.09 -16.62 18.49
CA HIS A 125 -1.18 -15.93 17.75
C HIS A 125 -0.73 -14.57 17.21
N THR A 126 -0.01 -13.81 18.04
CA THR A 126 0.59 -12.53 17.61
C THR A 126 1.57 -12.77 16.45
N GLY A 127 2.43 -13.78 16.54
CA GLY A 127 3.37 -14.15 15.49
C GLY A 127 2.67 -14.49 14.16
N VAL A 128 1.58 -15.27 14.21
CA VAL A 128 0.78 -15.59 13.02
C VAL A 128 0.12 -14.34 12.44
N SER A 129 -0.45 -13.46 13.26
CA SER A 129 -1.01 -12.19 12.76
C SER A 129 0.05 -11.32 12.06
N TRP A 130 1.27 -11.25 12.60
CA TRP A 130 2.38 -10.53 11.97
C TRP A 130 2.81 -11.19 10.67
N LEU A 131 2.86 -12.51 10.62
CA LEU A 131 3.17 -13.26 9.41
C LEU A 131 2.13 -12.99 8.31
N MET A 132 0.83 -13.08 8.64
CA MET A 132 -0.25 -12.80 7.69
C MET A 132 -0.22 -11.35 7.22
N TRP A 133 0.06 -10.41 8.12
CA TRP A 133 0.25 -9.00 7.78
C TRP A 133 1.44 -8.78 6.84
N LEU A 134 2.58 -9.42 7.09
CA LEU A 134 3.78 -9.35 6.24
C LEU A 134 3.55 -9.97 4.86
N LEU A 135 2.83 -11.09 4.79
CA LEU A 135 2.47 -11.70 3.51
C LEU A 135 1.53 -10.78 2.73
N ARG A 136 0.46 -10.33 3.36
CA ARG A 136 -0.57 -9.49 2.73
C ARG A 136 0.02 -8.18 2.23
N TRP A 137 0.68 -7.43 3.10
CA TRP A 137 1.18 -6.09 2.77
C TRP A 137 2.59 -6.10 2.24
N GLY A 138 3.51 -6.81 2.89
CA GLY A 138 4.92 -6.85 2.52
C GLY A 138 5.14 -7.50 1.16
N LEU A 139 4.72 -8.75 0.99
CA LEU A 139 4.84 -9.43 -0.29
C LEU A 139 3.86 -8.85 -1.32
N GLY A 140 2.60 -8.63 -0.94
CA GLY A 140 1.57 -8.14 -1.86
C GLY A 140 1.93 -6.81 -2.54
N LEU A 141 2.28 -5.78 -1.77
CA LEU A 141 2.65 -4.47 -2.36
C LEU A 141 3.95 -4.55 -3.17
N ALA A 142 4.87 -5.41 -2.75
CA ALA A 142 6.11 -5.63 -3.46
C ALA A 142 5.89 -6.28 -4.84
N LEU A 143 4.96 -7.24 -4.92
CA LEU A 143 4.54 -7.84 -6.20
C LEU A 143 3.88 -6.80 -7.10
N VAL A 144 3.01 -5.94 -6.56
CA VAL A 144 2.38 -4.84 -7.31
C VAL A 144 3.43 -3.94 -7.95
N ALA A 145 4.39 -3.47 -7.15
CA ALA A 145 5.47 -2.63 -7.66
C ALA A 145 6.34 -3.37 -8.69
N ALA A 146 6.65 -4.65 -8.46
CA ALA A 146 7.52 -5.43 -9.33
C ALA A 146 6.91 -5.76 -10.70
N ILE A 147 5.66 -6.23 -10.72
CA ILE A 147 4.92 -6.55 -11.94
C ILE A 147 4.71 -5.27 -12.77
N THR A 148 4.35 -4.16 -12.11
CA THR A 148 4.20 -2.86 -12.77
C THR A 148 5.52 -2.37 -13.37
N ALA A 149 6.65 -2.59 -12.66
CA ALA A 149 7.99 -2.28 -13.14
C ALA A 149 8.44 -3.14 -14.34
N GLY A 150 7.75 -4.26 -14.60
CA GLY A 150 8.02 -5.18 -15.70
C GLY A 150 8.95 -6.35 -15.34
N ALA A 151 8.96 -6.79 -14.09
CA ALA A 151 9.71 -7.98 -13.69
C ALA A 151 9.22 -9.23 -14.46
N PRO A 152 10.13 -10.02 -15.07
CA PRO A 152 9.77 -11.28 -15.71
C PRO A 152 9.49 -12.35 -14.64
N GLY A 153 8.21 -12.57 -14.34
CA GLY A 153 7.76 -13.59 -13.40
C GLY A 153 7.87 -13.22 -11.92
N ILE A 154 7.25 -14.04 -11.06
CA ILE A 154 7.18 -13.90 -9.60
C ILE A 154 8.49 -14.41 -8.96
N ALA A 155 9.65 -13.92 -9.41
CA ALA A 155 10.91 -14.27 -8.77
C ALA A 155 11.02 -13.50 -7.44
N VAL A 156 10.45 -14.03 -6.37
CA VAL A 156 10.40 -13.42 -5.01
C VAL A 156 11.80 -13.01 -4.54
N ALA A 157 12.85 -13.71 -4.96
CA ALA A 157 14.25 -13.43 -4.60
C ALA A 157 14.80 -12.09 -5.14
N SER A 158 14.24 -11.52 -6.21
CA SER A 158 14.69 -10.23 -6.78
C SER A 158 13.88 -9.03 -6.30
N VAL A 159 12.76 -9.30 -5.60
CA VAL A 159 11.87 -8.28 -5.07
C VAL A 159 12.51 -7.65 -3.83
N PRO A 160 12.69 -6.32 -3.75
CA PRO A 160 13.29 -5.65 -2.60
C PRO A 160 12.34 -5.62 -1.39
N LEU A 161 12.03 -6.78 -0.83
CA LEU A 161 11.13 -6.96 0.31
C LEU A 161 11.57 -6.12 1.51
N GLY A 162 12.87 -5.96 1.74
CA GLY A 162 13.38 -5.08 2.80
C GLY A 162 12.93 -3.62 2.66
N ALA A 163 12.81 -3.11 1.43
CA ALA A 163 12.31 -1.74 1.19
C ALA A 163 10.81 -1.64 1.49
N THR A 164 10.03 -2.65 1.09
CA THR A 164 8.59 -2.69 1.38
C THR A 164 8.32 -2.87 2.88
N ILE A 165 9.02 -3.80 3.54
CA ILE A 165 8.89 -4.04 4.98
C ILE A 165 9.32 -2.81 5.77
N GLY A 166 10.49 -2.23 5.46
CA GLY A 166 10.92 -0.98 6.09
C GLY A 166 9.93 0.16 5.87
N GLY A 167 9.37 0.25 4.65
CA GLY A 167 8.29 1.16 4.31
C GLY A 167 7.04 0.98 5.16
N LEU A 168 6.59 -0.26 5.31
CA LEU A 168 5.41 -0.58 6.11
C LEU A 168 5.62 -0.31 7.59
N LEU A 169 6.81 -0.60 8.13
CA LEU A 169 7.15 -0.30 9.52
C LEU A 169 7.18 1.22 9.78
N VAL A 170 7.78 2.00 8.87
CA VAL A 170 7.73 3.46 8.96
C VAL A 170 6.29 3.97 8.82
N GLY A 171 5.51 3.43 7.88
CA GLY A 171 4.10 3.76 7.71
C GLY A 171 3.27 3.47 8.97
N TRP A 172 3.53 2.35 9.62
CA TRP A 172 2.91 1.98 10.90
C TRP A 172 3.28 2.98 12.01
N LEU A 173 4.54 3.40 12.11
CA LEU A 173 4.96 4.44 13.06
C LEU A 173 4.31 5.79 12.78
N LEU A 174 4.18 6.18 11.50
CA LEU A 174 3.46 7.40 11.10
C LEU A 174 1.99 7.34 11.51
N TRP A 175 1.36 6.16 11.39
CA TRP A 175 -0.02 5.94 11.81
C TRP A 175 -0.23 6.13 13.31
N LEU A 176 0.71 5.70 14.15
CA LEU A 176 0.68 6.00 15.59
C LEU A 176 0.70 7.52 15.84
N GLY A 177 1.44 8.25 15.00
CA GLY A 177 1.47 9.71 15.02
C GLY A 177 0.13 10.36 14.70
N VAL A 178 -0.72 9.77 13.83
CA VAL A 178 -2.01 10.34 13.38
C VAL A 178 -2.94 10.66 14.55
N TYR A 179 -3.02 9.79 15.55
CA TYR A 179 -3.93 9.96 16.69
C TYR A 179 -3.34 10.78 17.84
N TRP A 180 -2.03 11.05 17.83
CA TRP A 180 -1.40 11.83 18.89
C TRP A 180 -1.85 13.30 18.89
N ARG A 181 -2.27 13.83 20.04
CA ARG A 181 -2.68 15.23 20.21
C ARG A 181 -2.06 15.80 21.49
N PRO A 182 -1.48 17.02 21.46
CA PRO A 182 -1.05 17.71 22.66
C PRO A 182 -2.24 17.97 23.59
N ARG A 183 -2.13 17.58 24.87
CA ARG A 183 -3.25 17.68 25.84
C ARG A 183 -3.67 19.12 26.17
N GLY A 184 -2.81 20.10 25.93
CA GLY A 184 -3.05 21.51 26.26
C GLY A 184 -3.42 22.39 25.05
N LEU A 185 -3.77 21.79 23.92
CA LEU A 185 -4.08 22.57 22.71
C LEU A 185 -5.49 23.16 22.79
N PRO A 186 -5.67 24.49 22.68
CA PRO A 186 -6.98 25.12 22.66
C PRO A 186 -7.83 24.62 21.49
N HIS A 187 -9.15 24.52 21.68
CA HIS A 187 -10.13 24.08 20.68
C HIS A 187 -10.53 25.21 19.71
N ASP A 188 -9.56 25.96 19.21
CA ASP A 188 -9.75 27.13 18.35
C ASP A 188 -8.95 26.99 17.04
N THR A 189 -8.58 28.12 16.44
CA THR A 189 -7.74 28.16 15.23
C THR A 189 -6.39 27.44 15.41
N ALA A 190 -5.85 27.37 16.63
CA ALA A 190 -4.61 26.65 16.92
C ALA A 190 -4.76 25.13 16.68
N GLU A 191 -5.93 24.56 16.98
CA GLU A 191 -6.23 23.16 16.68
C GLU A 191 -6.28 22.88 15.19
N LEU A 192 -6.97 23.74 14.44
CA LEU A 192 -7.05 23.60 12.99
C LEU A 192 -5.66 23.70 12.35
N LEU A 193 -4.86 24.68 12.76
CA LEU A 193 -3.51 24.91 12.25
C LEU A 193 -2.57 23.74 12.61
N PHE A 194 -2.63 23.23 13.84
CA PHE A 194 -1.88 22.05 14.27
C PHE A 194 -2.25 20.82 13.44
N VAL A 195 -3.55 20.53 13.28
CA VAL A 195 -4.03 19.38 12.50
C VAL A 195 -3.61 19.50 11.04
N SER A 196 -3.76 20.68 10.43
CA SER A 196 -3.36 20.92 9.03
C SER A 196 -1.86 20.71 8.82
N VAL A 197 -1.01 21.29 9.68
CA VAL A 197 0.45 21.14 9.58
C VAL A 197 0.86 19.68 9.79
N LYS A 198 0.27 19.01 10.77
CA LYS A 198 0.53 17.60 11.07
C LYS A 198 0.15 16.70 9.90
N LEU A 199 -1.05 16.86 9.35
CA LEU A 199 -1.50 16.08 8.18
C LEU A 199 -0.61 16.37 6.97
N GLY A 200 -0.24 17.64 6.74
CA GLY A 200 0.70 18.02 5.69
C GLY A 200 2.07 17.34 5.84
N ALA A 201 2.62 17.30 7.05
CA ALA A 201 3.88 16.61 7.34
C ALA A 201 3.76 15.09 7.11
N LEU A 202 2.67 14.46 7.56
CA LEU A 202 2.42 13.03 7.35
C LEU A 202 2.31 12.68 5.86
N VAL A 203 1.57 13.50 5.09
CA VAL A 203 1.46 13.34 3.62
C VAL A 203 2.83 13.46 2.98
N LEU A 204 3.64 14.46 3.36
CA LEU A 204 4.97 14.67 2.79
C LEU A 204 5.90 13.49 3.09
N ILE A 205 5.99 13.07 4.36
CA ILE A 205 6.87 11.96 4.76
C ILE A 205 6.42 10.65 4.09
N GLY A 206 5.12 10.37 4.10
CA GLY A 206 4.54 9.19 3.42
C GLY A 206 4.83 9.20 1.92
N THR A 207 4.73 10.37 1.28
CA THR A 207 5.06 10.53 -0.14
C THR A 207 6.53 10.24 -0.43
N VAL A 208 7.44 10.83 0.35
CA VAL A 208 8.88 10.61 0.19
C VAL A 208 9.22 9.14 0.39
N LEU A 209 8.57 8.48 1.34
CA LEU A 209 8.72 7.05 1.58
C LEU A 209 8.29 6.21 0.37
N VAL A 210 7.08 6.45 -0.17
CA VAL A 210 6.58 5.75 -1.37
C VAL A 210 7.51 5.95 -2.56
N VAL A 211 7.94 7.19 -2.83
CA VAL A 211 8.88 7.52 -3.90
C VAL A 211 10.22 6.81 -3.67
N GLY A 212 10.72 6.79 -2.44
CA GLY A 212 11.96 6.11 -2.06
C GLY A 212 11.89 4.61 -2.35
N ILE A 213 10.82 3.95 -1.92
CA ILE A 213 10.57 2.52 -2.13
C ILE A 213 10.51 2.22 -3.63
N LEU A 214 9.64 2.90 -4.39
CA LEU A 214 9.51 2.71 -5.83
C LEU A 214 10.83 2.99 -6.57
N GLY A 215 11.64 3.94 -6.08
CA GLY A 215 12.98 4.21 -6.57
C GLY A 215 13.98 3.07 -6.34
N VAL A 216 13.79 2.24 -5.31
CA VAL A 216 14.56 1.00 -5.11
C VAL A 216 14.11 -0.06 -6.11
N PHE A 217 12.81 -0.25 -6.29
CA PHE A 217 12.24 -1.18 -7.27
C PHE A 217 12.70 -0.86 -8.70
N ALA A 218 12.62 0.40 -9.09
CA ALA A 218 13.04 0.88 -10.40
C ALA A 218 14.51 0.58 -10.73
N ARG A 219 15.38 0.59 -9.70
CA ARG A 219 16.82 0.32 -9.80
C ARG A 219 17.16 -1.17 -9.78
N ARG A 220 16.41 -1.98 -9.03
CA ARG A 220 16.67 -3.42 -8.87
C ARG A 220 16.01 -4.30 -9.92
N ILE A 221 14.94 -3.82 -10.55
CA ILE A 221 14.21 -4.58 -11.58
C ILE A 221 14.68 -4.10 -12.95
N PRO A 222 15.44 -4.94 -13.69
CA PRO A 222 15.84 -4.63 -15.05
C PRO A 222 14.59 -4.29 -15.86
N SER A 223 14.61 -3.20 -16.63
CA SER A 223 13.56 -3.00 -17.61
C SER A 223 13.61 -4.16 -18.59
N ALA A 224 12.53 -4.92 -18.74
CA ALA A 224 12.35 -5.79 -19.89
C ALA A 224 12.41 -4.90 -21.15
N ARG A 225 13.61 -4.77 -21.71
CA ARG A 225 13.91 -4.29 -23.05
C ARG A 225 14.76 -5.39 -23.68
N GLY A 226 14.07 -6.36 -24.27
CA GLY A 226 14.17 -6.61 -25.70
C GLY A 226 12.95 -5.93 -26.32
#